data_AF-A0A6M8W2H0-F1
#
_entry.id   AF-A0A6M8W2H0-F1
#
_cell.length_a   1.000
_cell.length_b   1.000
_cell.length_c   1.000
_cell.angle_alpha   90.00
_cell.angle_beta   90.00
_cell.angle_gamma   90.00
#
_symmetry.space_group_name_H-M   'P 1'
#
loop_
_entity.id
_entity.type
_entity.pdbx_description
1 polymer ?
#
loop_
_entity_poly.entity_id
_entity_poly.type
_entity_poly.pdbx_seq_one_letter_code
_entity_poly.pdbx_strand_id
1 'polypeptide(L)'
;MPHVERNLRADLTLLLLFTFPMAGFLVRHWMSTIFVLLAVLLGCSRREWRLRYVETQERALLGIMLLYFLSFILSAAVNGAWAEYVGRLGVELRFLLFIPLYLLVREMEDAHEWLIKGCGVAAFVGFGQALYEGIWLGSPVVAGVYGNQIVVGTVHALYAGLLLERAWDARGTIEGWVFAMAALASAGVTLFAGSRGGYLVLTGVLMVWAVIRLPPRCTLVFLLILAATSMLLYGSVERLKMRVDAAIGEVDIYLTLEEPAKHEGPLTSLGQRFEMWKTAWWMFLDNPVFGVGRHRYNEVAKEYVEKELVHHDAASHGHPHNAYLAMAAEKGILGLLVFVALLLFPFGRFIAGRARPSTAGVGGVLLIVTFMLASLTESSPFYQGSFVSIFMVFLAVLFSASESKPVRPLH
;
A
#
# COMPACT_ATOMS: atom_id res chain seq x y z
N MET A 1 -22.48 -5.69 -33.97
CA MET A 1 -22.34 -4.61 -32.96
C MET A 1 -21.84 -5.10 -31.59
N PRO A 2 -22.38 -6.19 -30.98
CA PRO A 2 -21.94 -6.64 -29.64
C PRO A 2 -20.46 -7.05 -29.55
N HIS A 3 -19.90 -7.62 -30.63
CA HIS A 3 -18.49 -8.03 -30.69
C HIS A 3 -17.51 -6.84 -30.77
N VAL A 4 -17.90 -5.72 -31.39
CA VAL A 4 -17.05 -4.53 -31.54
C VAL A 4 -16.96 -3.77 -30.20
N GLU A 5 -18.09 -3.61 -29.51
CA GLU A 5 -18.12 -3.03 -28.16
C GLU A 5 -17.33 -3.85 -27.13
N ARG A 6 -17.34 -5.19 -27.29
CA ARG A 6 -16.58 -6.11 -26.42
C ARG A 6 -15.08 -5.91 -26.54
N ASN A 7 -14.56 -5.70 -27.75
CA ASN A 7 -13.13 -5.49 -27.97
C ASN A 7 -12.70 -4.11 -27.43
N LEU A 8 -13.46 -3.04 -27.72
CA LEU A 8 -13.12 -1.70 -27.25
C LEU A 8 -13.05 -1.60 -25.71
N ARG A 9 -13.97 -2.24 -24.99
CA ARG A 9 -13.97 -2.23 -23.52
C ARG A 9 -12.77 -2.98 -22.94
N ALA A 10 -12.44 -4.13 -23.52
CA ALA A 10 -11.29 -4.90 -23.08
C ALA A 10 -10.00 -4.09 -23.32
N ASP A 11 -9.83 -3.54 -24.53
CA ASP A 11 -8.68 -2.72 -24.88
C ASP A 11 -8.55 -1.49 -23.98
N LEU A 12 -9.67 -0.80 -23.71
CA LEU A 12 -9.69 0.35 -22.80
C LEU A 12 -9.31 -0.04 -21.37
N THR A 13 -9.80 -1.18 -20.88
CA THR A 13 -9.49 -1.63 -19.52
C THR A 13 -8.01 -1.99 -19.40
N LEU A 14 -7.44 -2.68 -20.39
CA LEU A 14 -6.00 -3.00 -20.43
C LEU A 14 -5.14 -1.74 -20.53
N LEU A 15 -5.56 -0.76 -21.34
CA LEU A 15 -4.89 0.53 -21.45
C LEU A 15 -4.91 1.30 -20.12
N LEU A 16 -6.05 1.30 -19.42
CA LEU A 16 -6.17 1.91 -18.10
C LEU A 16 -5.28 1.20 -17.07
N LEU A 17 -5.21 -0.14 -17.07
CA LEU A 17 -4.31 -0.89 -16.18
C LEU A 17 -2.84 -0.61 -16.47
N PHE A 18 -2.46 -0.46 -17.74
CA PHE A 18 -1.09 -0.13 -18.13
C PHE A 18 -0.70 1.30 -17.77
N THR A 19 -1.59 2.26 -17.98
CA THR A 19 -1.32 3.67 -17.66
C THR A 19 -1.50 3.99 -16.18
N PHE A 20 -2.14 3.12 -15.39
CA PHE A 20 -2.35 3.30 -13.96
C PHE A 20 -1.03 3.51 -13.20
N PRO A 21 -0.03 2.60 -13.24
CA PRO A 21 1.24 2.80 -12.56
C PRO A 21 2.02 4.04 -13.01
N MET A 22 1.90 4.40 -14.31
CA MET A 22 2.70 5.46 -14.94
C MET A 22 2.31 6.85 -14.48
N ALA A 23 1.04 7.22 -14.58
CA ALA A 23 0.64 8.61 -14.38
C ALA A 23 0.26 8.94 -12.93
N GLY A 24 0.35 7.96 -12.01
CA GLY A 24 0.38 8.23 -10.58
C GLY A 24 1.60 8.99 -10.08
N PHE A 25 2.58 9.30 -10.95
CA PHE A 25 3.72 10.14 -10.59
C PHE A 25 3.84 11.41 -11.44
N LEU A 26 3.14 11.45 -12.57
CA LEU A 26 3.13 12.58 -13.51
C LEU A 26 1.92 13.51 -13.31
N VAL A 27 0.79 12.97 -12.84
CA VAL A 27 -0.49 13.70 -12.81
C VAL A 27 -1.16 13.53 -11.45
N ARG A 28 -1.51 14.65 -10.81
CA ARG A 28 -2.26 14.65 -9.54
C ARG A 28 -3.62 13.96 -9.75
N HIS A 29 -4.05 13.21 -8.72
CA HIS A 29 -5.31 12.46 -8.68
C HIS A 29 -5.46 11.32 -9.70
N TRP A 30 -4.49 11.10 -10.60
CA TRP A 30 -4.55 10.07 -11.64
C TRP A 30 -4.99 8.69 -11.15
N MET A 31 -4.36 8.19 -10.08
CA MET A 31 -4.65 6.88 -9.51
C MET A 31 -6.11 6.76 -9.05
N SER A 32 -6.65 7.84 -8.47
CA SER A 32 -8.05 7.86 -8.04
C SER A 32 -9.02 7.95 -9.23
N THR A 33 -8.68 8.76 -10.23
CA THR A 33 -9.50 8.91 -11.44
C THR A 33 -9.59 7.59 -12.20
N ILE A 34 -8.47 6.92 -12.46
CA ILE A 34 -8.49 5.63 -13.15
C ILE A 34 -9.24 4.58 -12.34
N PHE A 35 -9.05 4.52 -11.02
CA PHE A 35 -9.80 3.59 -10.19
C PHE A 35 -11.32 3.76 -10.36
N VAL A 36 -11.80 5.00 -10.34
CA VAL A 36 -13.22 5.30 -10.54
C VAL A 36 -13.67 4.94 -11.96
N LEU A 37 -12.87 5.27 -12.98
CA LEU A 37 -13.18 4.91 -14.37
C LEU A 37 -13.28 3.39 -14.54
N LEU A 38 -12.33 2.63 -14.00
CA LEU A 38 -12.36 1.15 -14.01
C LEU A 38 -13.61 0.61 -13.30
N ALA A 39 -14.00 1.18 -12.17
CA ALA A 39 -15.20 0.77 -11.45
C ALA A 39 -16.50 1.10 -12.23
N VAL A 40 -16.57 2.27 -12.86
CA VAL A 40 -17.74 2.73 -13.64
C VAL A 40 -17.88 1.96 -14.97
N LEU A 41 -16.78 1.55 -15.60
CA LEU A 41 -16.81 0.75 -16.83
C LEU A 41 -17.56 -0.59 -16.66
N LEU A 42 -17.72 -1.10 -15.43
CA LEU A 42 -18.65 -2.21 -15.17
C LEU A 42 -20.12 -1.76 -15.13
N GLY A 43 -20.42 -0.64 -14.48
CA GLY A 43 -21.77 -0.10 -14.34
C GLY A 43 -22.44 0.24 -15.68
N CYS A 44 -21.66 0.60 -16.70
CA CYS A 44 -22.16 0.82 -18.07
C CYS A 44 -22.48 -0.48 -18.83
N SER A 45 -22.17 -1.66 -18.29
CA SER A 45 -22.44 -2.92 -18.96
C SER A 45 -23.85 -3.44 -18.63
N ARG A 46 -24.67 -3.70 -19.66
CA ARG A 46 -26.00 -4.35 -19.51
C ARG A 46 -25.92 -5.85 -19.14
N ARG A 47 -24.76 -6.31 -18.67
CA ARG A 47 -24.53 -7.72 -18.39
C ARG A 47 -25.16 -8.06 -17.06
N GLU A 48 -26.01 -9.08 -17.05
CA GLU A 48 -26.46 -9.69 -15.80
C GLU A 48 -25.24 -10.05 -14.98
N TRP A 49 -25.20 -9.57 -13.73
CA TRP A 49 -24.18 -9.89 -12.75
C TRP A 49 -24.19 -11.41 -12.56
N ARG A 50 -23.36 -12.13 -13.31
CA ARG A 50 -23.29 -13.60 -13.21
C ARG A 50 -22.50 -13.99 -11.95
N LEU A 51 -22.95 -13.50 -10.79
CA LEU A 51 -22.47 -13.81 -9.44
C LEU A 51 -22.52 -15.32 -9.16
N ARG A 52 -23.32 -16.06 -9.95
CA ARG A 52 -23.45 -17.52 -9.90
C ARG A 52 -22.12 -18.27 -10.10
N TYR A 53 -21.11 -17.66 -10.72
CA TYR A 53 -19.81 -18.27 -11.00
C TYR A 53 -18.66 -17.73 -10.13
N VAL A 54 -18.98 -17.01 -9.04
CA VAL A 54 -17.96 -16.52 -8.11
C VAL A 54 -17.57 -17.66 -7.16
N GLU A 55 -16.29 -17.99 -7.08
CA GLU A 55 -15.78 -19.07 -6.22
C GLU A 55 -15.83 -18.70 -4.74
N THR A 56 -15.78 -19.67 -3.83
CA THR A 56 -15.85 -19.45 -2.38
C THR A 56 -14.80 -18.46 -1.89
N GLN A 57 -13.58 -18.53 -2.42
CA GLN A 57 -12.47 -17.65 -2.02
C GLN A 57 -12.67 -16.22 -2.50
N GLU A 58 -13.19 -16.05 -3.71
CA GLU A 58 -13.56 -14.74 -4.24
C GLU A 58 -14.72 -14.14 -3.44
N ARG A 59 -15.75 -14.94 -3.08
CA ARG A 59 -16.85 -14.48 -2.22
C ARG A 59 -16.34 -14.02 -0.86
N ALA A 60 -15.37 -14.74 -0.28
CA ALA A 60 -14.76 -14.35 0.97
C ALA A 60 -14.01 -13.01 0.85
N LEU A 61 -13.20 -12.81 -0.21
CA LEU A 61 -12.52 -11.53 -0.46
C LEU A 61 -13.53 -10.38 -0.62
N LEU A 62 -14.56 -10.56 -1.46
CA LEU A 62 -15.60 -9.55 -1.67
C LEU A 62 -16.40 -9.27 -0.38
N GLY A 63 -16.67 -10.31 0.40
CA GLY A 63 -17.30 -10.20 1.72
C GLY A 63 -16.46 -9.39 2.70
N ILE A 64 -15.14 -9.60 2.74
CA ILE A 64 -14.22 -8.82 3.59
C ILE A 64 -14.22 -7.34 3.18
N MET A 65 -14.22 -7.03 1.88
CA MET A 65 -14.30 -5.65 1.38
C MET A 65 -15.61 -4.97 1.81
N LEU A 66 -16.73 -5.70 1.70
CA LEU A 66 -18.03 -5.22 2.16
C LEU A 66 -18.04 -5.02 3.68
N LEU A 67 -17.53 -5.98 4.46
CA LEU A 67 -17.42 -5.87 5.91
C LEU A 67 -16.56 -4.70 6.33
N TYR A 68 -15.47 -4.42 5.60
CA TYR A 68 -14.61 -3.27 5.89
C TYR A 68 -15.37 -1.96 5.68
N PHE A 69 -16.12 -1.84 4.57
CA PHE A 69 -17.00 -0.71 4.34
C PHE A 69 -18.10 -0.59 5.42
N LEU A 70 -18.76 -1.68 5.78
CA LEU A 70 -19.81 -1.69 6.80
C LEU A 70 -19.26 -1.36 8.20
N SER A 71 -18.03 -1.78 8.53
CA SER A 71 -17.39 -1.43 9.80
C SER A 71 -17.23 0.09 9.96
N PHE A 72 -16.98 0.79 8.85
CA PHE A 72 -16.92 2.25 8.83
C PHE A 72 -18.29 2.88 9.06
N ILE A 73 -19.33 2.39 8.37
CA ILE A 73 -20.71 2.87 8.55
C ILE A 73 -21.20 2.62 9.99
N LEU A 74 -20.85 1.48 10.57
CA LEU A 74 -21.22 1.12 11.94
C LEU A 74 -20.53 2.02 12.97
N SER A 75 -19.20 2.19 12.85
CA SER A 75 -18.46 3.11 13.73
C SER A 75 -18.99 4.55 13.60
N ALA A 76 -19.39 4.96 12.38
CA ALA A 76 -20.00 6.26 12.13
C ALA A 76 -21.36 6.44 12.81
N ALA A 77 -22.21 5.42 12.73
CA ALA A 77 -23.52 5.41 13.35
C ALA A 77 -23.45 5.51 14.87
N VAL A 78 -22.54 4.75 15.48
CA VAL A 78 -22.39 4.68 16.94
C VAL A 78 -21.82 5.98 17.51
N ASN A 79 -20.85 6.59 16.82
CA ASN A 79 -20.14 7.77 17.32
C ASN A 79 -20.79 9.12 16.93
N GLY A 80 -21.92 9.11 16.23
CA GLY A 80 -22.70 10.33 15.93
C GLY A 80 -22.05 11.33 14.97
N ALA A 81 -20.89 11.02 14.37
CA ALA A 81 -20.09 11.98 13.60
C ALA A 81 -20.44 12.06 12.09
N TRP A 82 -21.70 11.79 11.71
CA TRP A 82 -22.15 11.67 10.31
C TRP A 82 -21.71 12.81 9.38
N ALA A 83 -21.69 14.05 9.87
CA ALA A 83 -21.29 15.22 9.08
C ALA A 83 -19.82 15.14 8.61
N GLU A 84 -18.90 14.74 9.49
CA GLU A 84 -17.48 14.57 9.14
C GLU A 84 -17.26 13.35 8.23
N TYR A 85 -18.06 12.29 8.44
CA TYR A 85 -18.00 11.08 7.62
C TYR A 85 -18.41 11.31 6.16
N VAL A 86 -19.47 12.08 5.90
CA VAL A 86 -19.95 12.35 4.53
C VAL A 86 -18.89 13.08 3.70
N GLY A 87 -18.16 14.01 4.32
CA GLY A 87 -17.10 14.75 3.62
C GLY A 87 -15.91 13.89 3.17
N ARG A 88 -15.70 12.72 3.78
CA ARG A 88 -14.54 11.84 3.53
C ARG A 88 -14.90 10.44 3.05
N LEU A 89 -16.18 10.21 2.76
CA LEU A 89 -16.74 8.93 2.32
C LEU A 89 -16.09 8.38 1.03
N GLY A 90 -15.51 9.25 0.21
CA GLY A 90 -14.86 8.86 -1.05
C GLY A 90 -13.77 7.80 -0.89
N VAL A 91 -12.97 7.83 0.18
CA VAL A 91 -11.92 6.81 0.42
C VAL A 91 -12.55 5.45 0.74
N GLU A 92 -13.54 5.45 1.62
CA GLU A 92 -14.19 4.22 2.09
C GLU A 92 -15.09 3.60 1.01
N LEU A 93 -15.70 4.41 0.14
CA LEU A 93 -16.45 3.92 -1.04
C LEU A 93 -15.59 3.06 -1.97
N ARG A 94 -14.26 3.23 -1.98
CA ARG A 94 -13.37 2.41 -2.81
C ARG A 94 -13.42 0.92 -2.44
N PHE A 95 -13.69 0.58 -1.18
CA PHE A 95 -13.85 -0.81 -0.75
C PHE A 95 -15.14 -1.42 -1.30
N LEU A 96 -16.22 -0.63 -1.40
CA LEU A 96 -17.44 -1.06 -2.08
C LEU A 96 -17.23 -1.16 -3.60
N LEU A 97 -16.55 -0.19 -4.20
CA LEU A 97 -16.20 -0.16 -5.62
C LEU A 97 -15.15 -1.20 -6.02
N PHE A 98 -14.49 -1.86 -5.07
CA PHE A 98 -13.65 -3.03 -5.35
C PHE A 98 -14.45 -4.16 -5.98
N ILE A 99 -15.72 -4.34 -5.59
CA ILE A 99 -16.58 -5.41 -6.12
C ILE A 99 -16.74 -5.30 -7.64
N PRO A 100 -17.22 -4.17 -8.20
CA PRO A 100 -17.32 -4.03 -9.64
C PRO A 100 -15.94 -4.04 -10.34
N LEU A 101 -14.91 -3.48 -9.72
CA LEU A 101 -13.55 -3.55 -10.27
C LEU A 101 -13.06 -5.01 -10.42
N TYR A 102 -13.21 -5.83 -9.38
CA TYR A 102 -12.81 -7.23 -9.38
C TYR A 102 -13.56 -8.02 -10.45
N LEU A 103 -14.88 -7.82 -10.55
CA LEU A 103 -15.72 -8.49 -11.54
C LEU A 103 -15.39 -8.08 -13.00
N LEU A 104 -14.89 -6.86 -13.22
CA LEU A 104 -14.39 -6.43 -14.52
C LEU A 104 -13.07 -7.12 -14.85
N VAL A 105 -12.08 -7.00 -13.96
CA VAL A 105 -10.70 -7.45 -14.19
C VAL A 105 -10.63 -8.98 -14.32
N ARG A 106 -11.48 -9.72 -13.60
CA ARG A 106 -11.48 -11.18 -13.68
C ARG A 106 -11.85 -11.75 -15.04
N GLU A 107 -12.49 -10.97 -15.90
CA GLU A 107 -12.79 -11.41 -17.26
C GLU A 107 -11.58 -11.32 -18.19
N MET A 108 -10.48 -10.73 -17.73
CA MET A 108 -9.27 -10.46 -18.49
C MET A 108 -8.18 -11.43 -18.07
N GLU A 109 -7.59 -12.14 -19.02
CA GLU A 109 -6.49 -13.08 -18.75
C GLU A 109 -5.16 -12.32 -18.59
N ASP A 110 -4.93 -11.34 -19.46
CA ASP A 110 -3.65 -10.62 -19.51
C ASP A 110 -3.57 -9.38 -18.57
N ALA A 111 -4.60 -9.11 -17.77
CA ALA A 111 -4.65 -7.89 -16.95
C ALA A 111 -3.41 -7.68 -16.07
N HIS A 112 -2.88 -8.76 -15.50
CA HIS A 112 -1.67 -8.74 -14.67
C HIS A 112 -0.41 -8.39 -15.49
N GLU A 113 -0.30 -8.86 -16.73
CA GLU A 113 0.83 -8.50 -17.60
C GLU A 113 0.83 -7.02 -17.95
N TRP A 114 -0.33 -6.47 -18.31
CA TRP A 114 -0.45 -5.06 -18.67
C TRP A 114 -0.15 -4.14 -17.48
N LEU A 115 -0.60 -4.53 -16.28
CA LEU A 115 -0.26 -3.83 -15.05
C LEU A 115 1.26 -3.86 -14.78
N ILE A 116 1.93 -5.01 -14.91
CA ILE A 116 3.37 -5.15 -14.70
C ILE A 116 4.18 -4.37 -15.76
N LYS A 117 3.78 -4.42 -17.04
CA LYS A 117 4.38 -3.62 -18.12
C LYS A 117 4.26 -2.12 -17.81
N GLY A 118 3.10 -1.69 -17.31
CA GLY A 118 2.89 -0.32 -16.81
C GLY A 118 3.84 0.05 -15.68
N CYS A 119 4.07 -0.85 -14.71
CA CYS A 119 5.05 -0.66 -13.64
C CYS A 119 6.48 -0.49 -14.18
N GLY A 120 6.84 -1.23 -15.23
CA GLY A 120 8.16 -1.14 -15.87
C GLY A 120 8.41 0.23 -16.49
N VAL A 121 7.43 0.78 -17.20
CA VAL A 121 7.52 2.16 -17.73
C VAL A 121 7.55 3.18 -16.59
N ALA A 122 6.68 3.00 -15.58
CA ALA A 122 6.65 3.86 -14.40
C ALA A 122 7.99 3.89 -13.65
N ALA A 123 8.73 2.78 -13.62
CA ALA A 123 10.05 2.71 -13.00
C ALA A 123 11.06 3.65 -13.66
N PHE A 124 11.16 3.64 -14.99
CA PHE A 124 12.09 4.51 -15.71
C PHE A 124 11.67 5.98 -15.66
N VAL A 125 10.37 6.26 -15.79
CA VAL A 125 9.83 7.61 -15.63
C VAL A 125 10.11 8.16 -14.23
N GLY A 126 9.80 7.37 -13.19
CA GLY A 126 10.06 7.72 -11.79
C GLY A 126 11.54 7.92 -11.50
N PHE A 127 12.42 7.13 -12.12
CA PHE A 127 13.87 7.29 -11.98
C PHE A 127 14.37 8.59 -12.64
N GLY A 128 13.89 8.92 -13.85
CA GLY A 128 14.17 10.21 -14.47
C GLY A 128 13.73 11.39 -13.60
N GLN A 129 12.54 11.29 -12.99
CA GLN A 129 12.04 12.28 -12.04
C GLN A 129 12.90 12.37 -10.77
N ALA A 130 13.35 11.23 -10.22
CA ALA A 130 14.20 11.20 -9.05
C ALA A 130 15.58 11.82 -9.31
N LEU A 131 16.15 11.63 -10.49
CA LEU A 131 17.38 12.30 -10.90
C LEU A 131 17.15 13.81 -11.03
N TYR A 132 16.02 14.23 -11.61
CA TYR A 132 15.69 15.65 -11.74
C TYR A 132 15.49 16.32 -10.37
N GLU A 133 14.64 15.78 -9.50
CA GLU A 133 14.40 16.35 -8.18
C GLU A 133 15.64 16.25 -7.26
N GLY A 134 16.24 15.06 -7.19
CA GLY A 134 17.29 14.75 -6.21
C GLY A 134 18.70 15.17 -6.61
N ILE A 135 19.01 15.26 -7.90
CA ILE A 135 20.35 15.67 -8.39
C ILE A 135 20.28 17.07 -8.98
N TRP A 136 19.39 17.31 -9.95
CA TRP A 136 19.36 18.59 -10.66
C TRP A 136 18.82 19.74 -9.80
N LEU A 137 17.67 19.56 -9.14
CA LEU A 137 17.12 20.56 -8.22
C LEU A 137 17.79 20.53 -6.84
N GLY A 138 18.61 19.51 -6.55
CA GLY A 138 19.27 19.35 -5.26
C GLY A 138 18.31 19.10 -4.10
N SER A 139 17.09 18.62 -4.36
CA SER A 139 16.10 18.37 -3.31
C SER A 139 16.60 17.26 -2.38
N PRO A 140 16.50 17.44 -1.04
CA PRO A 140 16.97 16.43 -0.09
C PRO A 140 16.11 15.16 -0.11
N VAL A 141 14.87 15.26 -0.62
CA VAL A 141 13.91 14.17 -0.73
C VAL A 141 13.19 14.26 -2.07
N VAL A 142 12.87 13.11 -2.66
CA VAL A 142 12.05 13.03 -3.88
C VAL A 142 10.62 12.72 -3.50
N ALA A 143 9.70 13.62 -3.82
CA ALA A 143 8.33 13.58 -3.35
C ALA A 143 7.32 13.44 -4.50
N GLY A 144 7.77 13.69 -5.72
CA GLY A 144 6.96 13.60 -6.92
C GLY A 144 5.78 14.58 -6.96
N VAL A 145 4.89 14.38 -7.93
CA VAL A 145 3.72 15.27 -8.16
C VAL A 145 2.71 15.25 -7.01
N TYR A 146 2.71 14.17 -6.20
CA TYR A 146 1.89 14.04 -4.99
C TYR A 146 2.50 14.74 -3.77
N GLY A 147 3.74 15.23 -3.86
CA GLY A 147 4.39 15.95 -2.76
C GLY A 147 4.61 15.09 -1.52
N ASN A 148 4.69 13.76 -1.68
CA ASN A 148 4.80 12.84 -0.55
C ASN A 148 5.84 11.74 -0.84
N GLN A 149 7.04 11.92 -0.28
CA GLN A 149 8.16 10.97 -0.36
C GLN A 149 7.82 9.56 0.12
N ILE A 150 6.86 9.41 1.03
CA ILE A 150 6.49 8.11 1.58
C ILE A 150 5.66 7.32 0.57
N VAL A 151 4.77 8.00 -0.18
CA VAL A 151 4.03 7.39 -1.30
C VAL A 151 5.02 6.89 -2.35
N VAL A 152 5.91 7.78 -2.80
CA VAL A 152 6.88 7.48 -3.85
C VAL A 152 7.78 6.31 -3.44
N GLY A 153 8.36 6.36 -2.24
CA GLY A 153 9.23 5.29 -1.75
C GLY A 153 8.51 3.95 -1.59
N THR A 154 7.31 3.94 -1.00
CA THR A 154 6.55 2.70 -0.76
C THR A 154 6.12 2.04 -2.06
N VAL A 155 5.62 2.82 -3.02
CA VAL A 155 5.10 2.30 -4.29
C VAL A 155 6.24 1.79 -5.17
N HIS A 156 7.37 2.51 -5.25
CA HIS A 156 8.51 2.02 -6.01
C HIS A 156 9.21 0.83 -5.36
N ALA A 157 9.14 0.69 -4.03
CA ALA A 157 9.60 -0.53 -3.37
C ALA A 157 8.77 -1.76 -3.79
N LEU A 158 7.44 -1.61 -3.91
CA LEU A 158 6.57 -2.63 -4.48
C LEU A 158 6.94 -2.93 -5.95
N TYR A 159 7.11 -1.88 -6.77
CA TYR A 159 7.46 -2.06 -8.18
C TYR A 159 8.80 -2.77 -8.35
N ALA A 160 9.80 -2.47 -7.52
CA ALA A 160 11.09 -3.16 -7.54
C ALA A 160 10.91 -4.68 -7.36
N GLY A 161 10.07 -5.10 -6.41
CA GLY A 161 9.77 -6.51 -6.19
C GLY A 161 9.01 -7.17 -7.36
N LEU A 162 7.96 -6.50 -7.87
CA LEU A 162 7.15 -7.02 -9.00
C LEU A 162 7.96 -7.14 -10.30
N LEU A 163 8.82 -6.16 -10.57
CA LEU A 163 9.65 -6.14 -11.76
C LEU A 163 10.81 -7.14 -11.65
N LEU A 164 11.38 -7.32 -10.46
CA LEU A 164 12.36 -8.37 -10.19
C LEU A 164 11.75 -9.76 -10.40
N GLU A 165 10.53 -9.96 -9.93
CA GLU A 165 9.79 -11.19 -10.14
C GLU A 165 9.53 -11.47 -11.63
N ARG A 166 9.11 -10.45 -12.39
CA ARG A 166 8.94 -10.58 -13.85
C ARG A 166 10.27 -10.87 -14.56
N ALA A 167 11.36 -10.23 -14.12
CA ALA A 167 12.70 -10.47 -14.65
C ALA A 167 13.17 -11.91 -14.41
N TRP A 168 12.84 -12.48 -13.24
CA TRP A 168 13.15 -13.87 -12.89
C TRP A 168 12.45 -14.89 -13.80
N ASP A 169 11.17 -14.65 -14.09
CA ASP A 169 10.39 -15.51 -14.98
C ASP A 169 10.87 -15.39 -16.44
N ALA A 170 11.33 -14.22 -16.87
CA ALA A 170 11.88 -13.96 -18.20
C ALA A 170 13.42 -14.09 -18.28
N ARG A 171 14.07 -14.76 -17.31
CA ARG A 171 15.54 -14.86 -17.24
C ARG A 171 16.15 -15.45 -18.52
N GLY A 172 17.28 -14.87 -18.94
CA GLY A 172 17.98 -15.27 -20.18
C GLY A 172 17.42 -14.64 -21.46
N THR A 173 16.40 -13.78 -21.36
CA THR A 173 15.84 -13.03 -22.49
C THR A 173 16.15 -11.53 -22.38
N ILE A 174 16.01 -10.80 -23.50
CA ILE A 174 16.13 -9.33 -23.51
C ILE A 174 15.06 -8.69 -22.61
N GLU A 175 13.84 -9.22 -22.66
CA GLU A 175 12.74 -8.77 -21.80
C GLU A 175 13.11 -8.89 -20.31
N GLY A 176 13.71 -10.01 -19.91
CA GLY A 176 14.19 -10.23 -18.54
C GLY A 176 15.20 -9.16 -18.09
N TRP A 177 16.15 -8.81 -18.96
CA TRP A 177 17.11 -7.73 -18.67
C TRP A 177 16.46 -6.36 -18.56
N VAL A 178 15.49 -6.04 -19.42
CA VAL A 178 14.73 -4.78 -19.33
C VAL A 178 14.00 -4.67 -18.00
N PHE A 179 13.33 -5.74 -17.56
CA PHE A 179 12.65 -5.77 -16.26
C PHE A 179 13.62 -5.73 -15.08
N ALA A 180 14.79 -6.37 -15.17
CA ALA A 180 15.82 -6.28 -14.15
C ALA A 180 16.34 -4.83 -13.99
N MET A 181 16.57 -4.13 -15.10
CA MET A 181 16.95 -2.72 -15.07
C MET A 181 15.84 -1.83 -14.52
N ALA A 182 14.57 -2.11 -14.85
CA ALA A 182 13.42 -1.40 -14.30
C ALA A 182 13.27 -1.64 -12.78
N ALA A 183 13.55 -2.86 -12.31
CA ALA A 183 13.56 -3.18 -10.88
C ALA A 183 14.64 -2.38 -10.14
N LEU A 184 15.86 -2.32 -10.69
CA LEU A 184 16.95 -1.50 -10.16
C LEU A 184 16.61 -0.01 -10.17
N ALA A 185 15.99 0.49 -11.24
CA ALA A 185 15.53 1.87 -11.33
C ALA A 185 14.52 2.20 -10.22
N SER A 186 13.52 1.33 -9.99
CA SER A 186 12.54 1.51 -8.91
C SER A 186 13.17 1.42 -7.50
N ALA A 187 14.12 0.50 -7.29
CA ALA A 187 14.89 0.46 -6.05
C ALA A 187 15.66 1.78 -5.84
N GLY A 188 16.27 2.30 -6.90
CA GLY A 188 16.91 3.61 -6.92
C GLY A 188 15.96 4.75 -6.53
N VAL A 189 14.76 4.81 -7.13
CA VAL A 189 13.75 5.82 -6.77
C VAL A 189 13.39 5.74 -5.29
N THR A 190 13.25 4.53 -4.74
CA THR A 190 12.97 4.34 -3.32
C THR A 190 14.08 4.94 -2.44
N LEU A 191 15.35 4.75 -2.82
CA LEU A 191 16.50 5.33 -2.12
C LEU A 191 16.47 6.86 -2.20
N PHE A 192 16.25 7.43 -3.39
CA PHE A 192 16.14 8.87 -3.63
C PHE A 192 14.94 9.52 -2.93
N ALA A 193 13.84 8.79 -2.75
CA ALA A 193 12.67 9.28 -2.02
C ALA A 193 13.05 9.70 -0.60
N GLY A 194 14.07 9.11 0.03
CA GLY A 194 14.55 9.57 1.34
C GLY A 194 13.65 9.16 2.51
N SER A 195 12.66 8.30 2.28
CA SER A 195 11.71 7.87 3.31
C SER A 195 12.17 6.60 4.04
N ARG A 196 12.27 6.69 5.38
CA ARG A 196 12.66 5.57 6.26
C ARG A 196 11.74 4.36 6.08
N GLY A 197 10.43 4.59 5.96
CA GLY A 197 9.44 3.56 5.68
C GLY A 197 9.63 2.89 4.32
N GLY A 198 10.01 3.65 3.27
CA GLY A 198 10.32 3.10 1.96
C GLY A 198 11.50 2.12 1.98
N TYR A 199 12.55 2.43 2.77
CA TYR A 199 13.71 1.54 2.92
C TYR A 199 13.35 0.22 3.61
N LEU A 200 12.49 0.30 4.63
CA LEU A 200 11.94 -0.87 5.32
C LEU A 200 11.12 -1.75 4.35
N VAL A 201 10.24 -1.12 3.56
CA VAL A 201 9.41 -1.83 2.58
C VAL A 201 10.28 -2.48 1.51
N LEU A 202 11.26 -1.78 0.94
CA LEU A 202 12.14 -2.35 -0.10
C LEU A 202 12.91 -3.56 0.42
N THR A 203 13.52 -3.42 1.59
CA THR A 203 14.27 -4.52 2.23
C THR A 203 13.35 -5.72 2.52
N GLY A 204 12.16 -5.46 3.07
CA GLY A 204 11.19 -6.51 3.37
C GLY A 204 10.66 -7.23 2.13
N VAL A 205 10.35 -6.50 1.07
CA VAL A 205 9.90 -7.05 -0.21
C VAL A 205 10.99 -7.94 -0.85
N LEU A 206 12.25 -7.46 -0.89
CA LEU A 206 13.37 -8.25 -1.43
C LEU A 206 13.67 -9.51 -0.59
N MET A 207 13.56 -9.40 0.74
CA MET A 207 13.71 -10.53 1.66
C MET A 207 12.64 -11.59 1.40
N VAL A 208 11.37 -11.19 1.34
CA VAL A 208 10.26 -12.11 1.08
C VAL A 208 10.36 -12.73 -0.30
N TRP A 209 10.71 -11.94 -1.33
CA TRP A 209 10.95 -12.46 -2.67
C TRP A 209 12.03 -13.56 -2.68
N ALA A 210 13.16 -13.32 -2.02
CA ALA A 210 14.25 -14.29 -1.93
C ALA A 210 13.86 -15.57 -1.17
N VAL A 211 13.03 -15.46 -0.12
CA VAL A 211 12.51 -16.62 0.62
C VAL A 211 11.56 -17.46 -0.25
N ILE A 212 10.78 -16.83 -1.14
CA ILE A 212 9.85 -17.54 -2.01
C ILE A 212 10.55 -18.20 -3.22
N ARG A 213 11.52 -17.50 -3.83
CA ARG A 213 12.11 -17.91 -5.12
C ARG A 213 13.43 -18.67 -5.01
N LEU A 214 14.22 -18.45 -3.94
CA LEU A 214 15.54 -19.05 -3.82
C LEU A 214 15.53 -20.25 -2.85
N PRO A 215 16.39 -21.25 -3.07
CA PRO A 215 16.58 -22.31 -2.08
C PRO A 215 17.25 -21.74 -0.81
N PRO A 216 17.09 -22.36 0.38
CA PRO A 216 17.51 -21.76 1.66
C PRO A 216 18.96 -21.28 1.73
N ARG A 217 19.89 -22.03 1.09
CA ARG A 217 21.32 -21.64 1.02
C ARG A 217 21.52 -20.37 0.20
N CYS A 218 20.84 -20.24 -0.93
CA CYS A 218 20.89 -19.05 -1.78
C CYS A 218 20.13 -17.89 -1.14
N THR A 219 19.04 -18.14 -0.42
CA THR A 219 18.35 -17.13 0.39
C THR A 219 19.31 -16.55 1.43
N LEU A 220 20.02 -17.38 2.20
CA LEU A 220 21.00 -16.89 3.17
C LEU A 220 22.07 -16.03 2.51
N VAL A 221 22.67 -16.49 1.40
CA VAL A 221 23.67 -15.71 0.65
C VAL A 221 23.08 -14.39 0.16
N PHE A 222 21.86 -14.40 -0.39
CA PHE A 222 21.18 -13.18 -0.84
C PHE A 222 20.97 -12.20 0.31
N LEU A 223 20.54 -12.67 1.48
CA LEU A 223 20.34 -11.82 2.65
C LEU A 223 21.66 -11.25 3.19
N LEU A 224 22.75 -12.03 3.15
CA LEU A 224 24.09 -11.53 3.49
C LEU A 224 24.56 -10.46 2.49
N ILE A 225 24.32 -10.64 1.19
CA ILE A 225 24.64 -9.64 0.15
C ILE A 225 23.80 -8.38 0.35
N LEU A 226 22.50 -8.54 0.61
CA LEU A 226 21.59 -7.43 0.88
C LEU A 226 22.07 -6.64 2.10
N ALA A 227 22.40 -7.31 3.20
CA ALA A 227 22.94 -6.68 4.40
C ALA A 227 24.28 -5.98 4.14
N ALA A 228 25.22 -6.62 3.42
CA ALA A 228 26.50 -6.04 3.06
C ALA A 228 26.33 -4.80 2.17
N THR A 229 25.40 -4.83 1.22
CA THR A 229 25.09 -3.71 0.33
C THR A 229 24.43 -2.57 1.11
N SER A 230 23.49 -2.86 2.02
CA SER A 230 22.91 -1.86 2.92
C SER A 230 23.97 -1.20 3.80
N MET A 231 24.91 -1.97 4.34
CA MET A 231 26.03 -1.45 5.15
C MET A 231 26.98 -0.58 4.31
N LEU A 232 27.31 -1.01 3.09
CA LEU A 232 28.13 -0.24 2.16
C LEU A 232 27.43 1.09 1.79
N LEU A 233 26.14 1.05 1.47
CA LEU A 233 25.36 2.25 1.15
C LEU A 233 25.29 3.20 2.34
N TYR A 234 25.10 2.69 3.56
CA TYR A 234 25.14 3.51 4.77
C TYR A 234 26.48 4.23 4.94
N GLY A 235 27.61 3.56 4.65
CA GLY A 235 28.94 4.16 4.76
C GLY A 235 29.35 5.08 3.60
N SER A 236 28.74 4.93 2.42
CA SER A 236 29.15 5.62 1.18
C SER A 236 28.17 6.70 0.69
N VAL A 237 26.91 6.66 1.15
CA VAL A 237 25.87 7.61 0.74
C VAL A 237 25.53 8.51 1.92
N GLU A 238 26.11 9.71 1.94
CA GLU A 238 25.92 10.71 3.01
C GLU A 238 24.44 10.96 3.35
N ARG A 239 23.59 11.06 2.31
CA ARG A 239 22.14 11.24 2.49
C ARG A 239 21.50 10.10 3.29
N LEU A 240 21.88 8.85 3.01
CA LEU A 240 21.34 7.71 3.73
C LEU A 240 21.86 7.71 5.18
N LYS A 241 23.15 7.97 5.37
CA LYS A 241 23.78 8.07 6.68
C LYS A 241 23.07 9.09 7.58
N MET A 242 22.90 10.33 7.11
CA MET A 242 22.21 11.39 7.85
C MET A 242 20.79 10.99 8.28
N ARG A 243 20.06 10.24 7.44
CA ARG A 243 18.68 9.82 7.73
C ARG A 243 18.62 8.70 8.76
N VAL A 244 19.60 7.79 8.76
CA VAL A 244 19.72 6.72 9.75
C VAL A 244 20.18 7.30 11.08
N ASP A 245 21.22 8.12 11.10
CA ASP A 245 21.77 8.74 12.31
C ASP A 245 20.74 9.65 13.00
N ALA A 246 20.02 10.47 12.21
CA ALA A 246 18.93 11.28 12.74
C ALA A 246 17.85 10.39 13.40
N ALA A 247 17.47 9.27 12.78
CA ALA A 247 16.48 8.37 13.38
C ALA A 247 16.95 7.77 14.71
N ILE A 248 18.22 7.36 14.80
CA ILE A 248 18.79 6.82 16.04
C ILE A 248 18.81 7.90 17.12
N GLY A 249 19.28 9.11 16.78
CA GLY A 249 19.30 10.25 17.71
C GLY A 249 17.90 10.66 18.19
N GLU A 250 16.90 10.68 17.30
CA GLU A 250 15.51 10.99 17.67
C GLU A 250 14.92 9.98 18.68
N VAL A 251 15.28 8.70 18.56
CA VAL A 251 14.86 7.65 19.53
C VAL A 251 15.54 7.85 20.87
N ASP A 252 16.86 8.09 20.87
CA ASP A 252 17.64 8.31 22.10
C ASP A 252 17.14 9.54 22.89
N ILE A 253 16.89 10.65 22.19
CA ILE A 253 16.31 11.87 22.77
C ILE A 253 14.97 11.54 23.43
N TYR A 254 14.09 10.78 22.78
CA TYR A 254 12.79 10.46 23.35
C TYR A 254 12.87 9.54 24.57
N LEU A 255 13.75 8.52 24.53
CA LEU A 255 13.91 7.56 25.63
C LEU A 255 14.56 8.15 26.88
N THR A 256 15.28 9.27 26.75
CA THR A 256 15.94 9.97 27.85
C THR A 256 15.08 11.09 28.46
N LEU A 257 13.91 11.38 27.89
CA LEU A 257 12.94 12.30 28.50
C LEU A 257 12.26 11.64 29.70
N GLU A 258 12.38 12.23 30.89
CA GLU A 258 11.75 11.72 32.12
C GLU A 258 10.22 11.77 32.06
N GLU A 259 9.65 12.87 31.56
CA GLU A 259 8.20 13.05 31.37
C GLU A 259 7.88 13.56 29.96
N PRO A 260 7.85 12.68 28.95
CA PRO A 260 7.60 13.08 27.55
C PRO A 260 6.28 13.85 27.38
N ALA A 261 5.25 13.52 28.18
CA ALA A 261 3.94 14.16 28.11
C ALA A 261 3.95 15.63 28.56
N LYS A 262 4.87 16.02 29.45
CA LYS A 262 4.98 17.39 30.00
C LYS A 262 6.11 18.21 29.39
N HIS A 263 6.78 17.67 28.37
CA HIS A 263 7.82 18.41 27.67
C HIS A 263 7.23 19.71 27.07
N GLU A 264 7.89 20.85 27.26
CA GLU A 264 7.36 22.15 26.80
C GLU A 264 7.67 22.44 25.32
N GLY A 265 8.63 21.73 24.72
CA GLY A 265 9.08 21.91 23.33
C GLY A 265 8.42 20.95 22.33
N PRO A 266 8.56 21.21 21.01
CA PRO A 266 8.13 20.25 20.00
C PRO A 266 8.99 18.99 20.08
N LEU A 267 8.35 17.83 19.99
CA LEU A 267 9.03 16.54 19.89
C LEU A 267 9.62 16.33 18.49
N THR A 268 10.62 15.46 18.42
CA THR A 268 11.16 14.98 17.14
C THR A 268 10.11 14.18 16.36
N SER A 269 10.35 13.94 15.06
CA SER A 269 9.38 13.21 14.22
C SER A 269 9.04 11.81 14.76
N LEU A 270 10.02 11.08 15.31
CA LEU A 270 9.74 9.80 15.98
C LEU A 270 9.11 9.98 17.36
N GLY A 271 9.51 10.99 18.14
CA GLY A 271 8.88 11.29 19.43
C GLY A 271 7.40 11.60 19.30
N GLN A 272 7.01 12.41 18.31
CA GLN A 272 5.61 12.66 17.99
C GLN A 272 4.86 11.37 17.66
N ARG A 273 5.45 10.45 16.88
CA ARG A 273 4.83 9.15 16.56
C ARG A 273 4.62 8.29 17.79
N PHE A 274 5.57 8.24 18.71
CA PHE A 274 5.40 7.46 19.95
C PHE A 274 4.27 8.00 20.81
N GLU A 275 4.16 9.31 20.97
CA GLU A 275 3.06 9.94 21.71
C GLU A 275 1.72 9.77 20.97
N MET A 276 1.72 9.80 19.64
CA MET A 276 0.54 9.46 18.84
C MET A 276 0.10 8.00 19.02
N TRP A 277 1.05 7.06 19.09
CA TRP A 277 0.77 5.64 19.30
C TRP A 277 0.21 5.39 20.69
N LYS A 278 0.78 6.05 21.71
CA LYS A 278 0.28 6.04 23.09
C LYS A 278 -1.15 6.59 23.15
N THR A 279 -1.41 7.69 22.46
CA THR A 279 -2.75 8.29 22.37
C THR A 279 -3.76 7.34 21.72
N ALA A 280 -3.41 6.74 20.57
CA ALA A 280 -4.27 5.77 19.90
C ALA A 280 -4.53 4.52 20.76
N TRP A 281 -3.55 4.10 21.54
CA TRP A 281 -3.71 3.01 22.49
C TRP A 281 -4.69 3.36 23.61
N TRP A 282 -4.59 4.55 24.20
CA TRP A 282 -5.57 5.03 25.18
C TRP A 282 -6.98 5.13 24.61
N MET A 283 -7.15 5.68 23.40
CA MET A 283 -8.44 5.71 22.71
C MET A 283 -9.05 4.31 22.54
N PHE A 284 -8.23 3.32 22.20
CA PHE A 284 -8.67 1.95 22.07
C PHE A 284 -9.07 1.35 23.42
N LEU A 285 -8.30 1.59 24.49
CA LEU A 285 -8.64 1.08 25.83
C LEU A 285 -9.96 1.68 26.35
N ASP A 286 -10.19 2.97 26.11
CA ASP A 286 -11.42 3.64 26.55
C ASP A 286 -12.63 3.27 25.68
N ASN A 287 -12.41 2.97 24.38
CA ASN A 287 -13.48 2.66 23.41
C ASN A 287 -13.19 1.37 22.62
N PRO A 288 -13.11 0.19 23.27
CA PRO A 288 -12.52 -1.00 22.68
C PRO A 288 -13.35 -1.67 21.59
N VAL A 289 -14.68 -1.47 21.57
CA VAL A 289 -15.56 -2.20 20.64
C VAL A 289 -15.70 -1.48 19.30
N PHE A 290 -16.10 -0.21 19.33
CA PHE A 290 -16.44 0.58 18.13
C PHE A 290 -15.44 1.71 17.85
N GLY A 291 -14.48 1.92 18.74
CA GLY A 291 -13.54 3.04 18.67
C GLY A 291 -14.24 4.39 18.81
N VAL A 292 -13.45 5.45 18.67
CA VAL A 292 -13.90 6.84 18.85
C VAL A 292 -14.52 7.44 17.58
N GLY A 293 -14.50 6.70 16.48
CA GLY A 293 -14.96 7.15 15.17
C GLY A 293 -13.82 7.54 14.22
N ARG A 294 -14.01 7.28 12.91
CA ARG A 294 -13.02 7.64 11.89
C ARG A 294 -12.80 9.14 11.84
N HIS A 295 -11.55 9.57 11.65
CA HIS A 295 -11.17 10.98 11.48
C HIS A 295 -11.34 11.88 12.71
N ARG A 296 -11.74 11.31 13.86
CA ARG A 296 -11.88 12.04 15.13
C ARG A 296 -10.64 11.95 16.03
N TYR A 297 -9.58 11.28 15.57
CA TYR A 297 -8.35 11.13 16.33
C TYR A 297 -7.85 12.47 16.90
N ASN A 298 -7.80 13.53 16.09
CA ASN A 298 -7.31 14.84 16.53
C ASN A 298 -8.17 15.47 17.65
N GLU A 299 -9.48 15.41 17.47
CA GLU A 299 -10.47 15.93 18.42
C GLU A 299 -10.32 15.24 19.77
N VAL A 300 -10.33 13.91 19.75
CA VAL A 300 -10.31 13.08 20.96
C VAL A 300 -8.91 13.04 21.59
N ALA A 301 -7.83 13.25 20.82
CA ALA A 301 -6.47 13.35 21.35
C ALA A 301 -6.32 14.50 22.36
N LYS A 302 -7.06 15.59 22.19
CA LYS A 302 -7.02 16.75 23.09
C LYS A 302 -7.42 16.40 24.52
N GLU A 303 -8.36 15.49 24.69
CA GLU A 303 -8.79 15.03 26.02
C GLU A 303 -7.65 14.32 26.77
N TYR A 304 -6.77 13.61 26.07
CA TYR A 304 -5.62 12.93 26.67
C TYR A 304 -4.47 13.90 26.95
N VAL A 305 -4.32 14.94 26.13
CA VAL A 305 -3.37 16.04 26.37
C VAL A 305 -3.78 16.83 27.61
N GLU A 306 -5.05 17.17 27.76
CA GLU A 306 -5.59 17.88 28.95
C GLU A 306 -5.40 17.09 30.25
N LYS A 307 -5.39 15.75 30.17
CA LYS A 307 -5.11 14.85 31.29
C LYS A 307 -3.61 14.63 31.54
N GLU A 308 -2.74 15.31 30.80
CA GLU A 308 -1.27 15.13 30.84
C GLU A 308 -0.81 13.68 30.61
N LEU A 309 -1.64 12.86 29.92
CA LEU A 309 -1.32 11.47 29.63
C LEU A 309 -0.41 11.34 28.42
N VAL A 310 -0.45 12.33 27.52
CA VAL A 310 0.30 12.37 26.26
C VAL A 310 0.73 13.81 25.94
N HIS A 311 1.81 13.95 25.18
CA HIS A 311 2.34 15.24 24.76
C HIS A 311 1.39 15.96 23.78
N HIS A 312 1.36 17.30 23.82
CA HIS A 312 0.45 18.12 23.00
C HIS A 312 0.62 17.90 21.49
N ASP A 313 1.83 17.56 21.03
CA ASP A 313 2.09 17.21 19.62
C ASP A 313 1.30 15.98 19.13
N ALA A 314 0.86 15.09 20.02
CA ALA A 314 0.01 13.98 19.61
C ALA A 314 -1.33 14.44 19.02
N ALA A 315 -1.81 15.62 19.45
CA ALA A 315 -3.03 16.28 18.99
C ALA A 315 -2.76 17.33 17.88
N SER A 316 -1.56 17.39 17.30
CA SER A 316 -1.30 18.22 16.10
C SER A 316 -1.50 17.46 14.78
N HIS A 317 -1.80 16.16 14.86
CA HIS A 317 -1.97 15.26 13.72
C HIS A 317 -3.39 14.72 13.61
N GLY A 318 -3.78 14.31 12.39
CA GLY A 318 -5.10 13.75 12.11
C GLY A 318 -5.23 12.23 12.28
N HIS A 319 -4.12 11.54 12.55
CA HIS A 319 -4.06 10.08 12.70
C HIS A 319 -2.69 9.66 13.29
N PRO A 320 -2.58 8.47 13.90
CA PRO A 320 -1.38 8.08 14.65
C PRO A 320 -0.17 7.61 13.82
N HIS A 321 -0.19 7.77 12.48
CA HIS A 321 0.88 7.29 11.59
C HIS A 321 1.21 5.79 11.76
N ASN A 322 0.21 5.00 12.12
CA ASN A 322 0.25 3.55 12.16
C ASN A 322 -1.18 3.08 11.88
N ALA A 323 -1.39 2.36 10.77
CA ALA A 323 -2.72 1.98 10.34
C ALA A 323 -3.38 0.99 11.32
N TYR A 324 -2.63 0.11 11.98
CA TYR A 324 -3.19 -0.83 12.95
C TYR A 324 -3.73 -0.11 14.19
N LEU A 325 -2.93 0.79 14.78
CA LEU A 325 -3.36 1.60 15.91
C LEU A 325 -4.48 2.56 15.53
N ALA A 326 -4.44 3.11 14.32
CA ALA A 326 -5.52 3.91 13.79
C ALA A 326 -6.83 3.14 13.70
N MET A 327 -6.82 1.90 13.17
CA MET A 327 -8.03 1.06 13.11
C MET A 327 -8.52 0.68 14.50
N ALA A 328 -7.62 0.37 15.44
CA ALA A 328 -7.97 0.08 16.82
C ALA A 328 -8.63 1.28 17.51
N ALA A 329 -8.01 2.46 17.44
CA ALA A 329 -8.51 3.68 18.06
C ALA A 329 -9.84 4.14 17.47
N GLU A 330 -9.96 4.17 16.14
CA GLU A 330 -11.11 4.77 15.45
C GLU A 330 -12.27 3.80 15.26
N LYS A 331 -12.01 2.50 15.09
CA LYS A 331 -13.03 1.49 14.77
C LYS A 331 -13.10 0.34 15.78
N GLY A 332 -12.30 0.38 16.84
CA GLY A 332 -12.25 -0.64 17.88
C GLY A 332 -11.75 -1.99 17.36
N ILE A 333 -11.94 -3.02 18.18
CA ILE A 333 -11.52 -4.38 17.89
C ILE A 333 -12.23 -4.95 16.65
N LEU A 334 -13.49 -4.57 16.42
CA LEU A 334 -14.24 -5.03 15.26
C LEU A 334 -13.63 -4.52 13.96
N GLY A 335 -13.32 -3.22 13.88
CA GLY A 335 -12.65 -2.65 12.71
C GLY A 335 -11.23 -3.20 12.53
N LEU A 336 -10.49 -3.38 13.63
CA LEU A 336 -9.14 -3.96 13.59
C LEU A 336 -9.16 -5.40 13.05
N LEU A 337 -10.09 -6.25 13.49
CA LEU A 337 -10.20 -7.63 13.01
C LEU A 337 -10.53 -7.69 11.51
N VAL A 338 -11.44 -6.85 11.05
CA VAL A 338 -11.78 -6.77 9.61
C VAL A 338 -10.60 -6.24 8.80
N PHE A 339 -9.86 -5.26 9.33
CA PHE A 339 -8.63 -4.76 8.71
C PHE A 339 -7.52 -5.83 8.64
N VAL A 340 -7.33 -6.61 9.69
CA VAL A 340 -6.38 -7.72 9.70
C VAL A 340 -6.81 -8.80 8.71
N ALA A 341 -8.11 -9.11 8.64
CA ALA A 341 -8.65 -10.05 7.66
C ALA A 341 -8.42 -9.57 6.21
N LEU A 342 -8.56 -8.27 5.95
CA LEU A 342 -8.28 -7.65 4.65
C LEU A 342 -6.86 -7.90 4.15
N LEU A 343 -5.88 -7.99 5.06
CA LEU A 343 -4.48 -8.26 4.73
C LEU A 343 -4.20 -9.77 4.73
N LEU A 344 -4.56 -10.47 5.80
CA LEU A 344 -4.16 -11.87 6.02
C LEU A 344 -4.92 -12.86 5.14
N PHE A 345 -6.18 -12.60 4.79
CA PHE A 345 -6.94 -13.50 3.92
C PHE A 345 -6.30 -13.63 2.52
N PRO A 346 -6.12 -12.56 1.74
CA PRO A 346 -5.46 -12.68 0.43
C PRO A 346 -4.01 -13.15 0.56
N PHE A 347 -3.27 -12.74 1.61
CA PHE A 347 -1.92 -13.24 1.87
C PHE A 347 -1.87 -14.76 2.02
N GLY A 348 -2.77 -15.34 2.81
CA GLY A 348 -2.88 -16.78 2.99
C GLY A 348 -3.18 -17.51 1.68
N ARG A 349 -4.03 -16.93 0.83
CA ARG A 349 -4.32 -17.45 -0.52
C ARG A 349 -3.09 -17.45 -1.43
N PHE A 350 -2.39 -16.32 -1.51
CA PHE A 350 -1.18 -16.21 -2.33
C PHE A 350 -0.06 -17.15 -1.85
N ILE A 351 0.15 -17.27 -0.53
CA ILE A 351 1.16 -18.18 0.04
C ILE A 351 0.79 -19.65 -0.13
N ALA A 352 -0.50 -20.02 -0.09
CA ALA A 352 -0.90 -21.40 -0.33
C ALA A 352 -0.46 -21.90 -1.71
N GLY A 353 -0.38 -21.01 -2.70
CA GLY A 353 0.14 -21.29 -4.05
C GLY A 353 1.67 -21.41 -4.16
N ARG A 354 2.44 -21.18 -3.08
CA ARG A 354 3.92 -21.09 -3.15
C ARG A 354 4.64 -22.35 -3.63
N ALA A 355 3.98 -23.51 -3.59
CA ALA A 355 4.57 -24.75 -4.09
C ALA A 355 4.78 -24.74 -5.62
N ARG A 356 3.98 -23.95 -6.34
CA ARG A 356 4.13 -23.64 -7.77
C ARG A 356 3.83 -22.15 -7.96
N PRO A 357 4.76 -21.27 -7.55
CA PRO A 357 4.49 -19.84 -7.48
C PRO A 357 4.35 -19.27 -8.90
N SER A 358 3.18 -18.72 -9.20
CA SER A 358 2.97 -17.89 -10.39
C SER A 358 3.43 -16.46 -10.12
N THR A 359 3.79 -15.71 -11.18
CA THR A 359 4.15 -14.29 -11.09
C THR A 359 3.09 -13.48 -10.35
N ALA A 360 1.81 -13.75 -10.62
CA ALA A 360 0.68 -13.10 -9.96
C ALA A 360 0.58 -13.48 -8.48
N GLY A 361 0.82 -14.75 -8.12
CA GLY A 361 0.81 -15.22 -6.75
C GLY A 361 1.92 -14.58 -5.91
N VAL A 362 3.16 -14.59 -6.40
CA VAL A 362 4.29 -13.93 -5.71
C VAL A 362 4.06 -12.43 -5.64
N GLY A 363 3.64 -11.81 -6.74
CA GLY A 363 3.32 -10.38 -6.76
C GLY A 363 2.22 -10.01 -5.76
N GLY A 364 1.24 -10.88 -5.57
CA GLY A 364 0.22 -10.75 -4.53
C GLY A 364 0.80 -10.79 -3.12
N VAL A 365 1.73 -11.71 -2.83
CA VAL A 365 2.45 -11.72 -1.54
C VAL A 365 3.22 -10.42 -1.34
N LEU A 366 3.97 -9.97 -2.34
CA LEU A 366 4.77 -8.74 -2.26
C LEU A 366 3.88 -7.50 -2.04
N LEU A 367 2.73 -7.42 -2.72
CA LEU A 367 1.73 -6.36 -2.49
C LEU A 367 1.29 -6.33 -1.02
N ILE A 368 0.85 -7.46 -0.48
CA ILE A 368 0.35 -7.49 0.90
C ILE A 368 1.47 -7.15 1.89
N VAL A 369 2.68 -7.69 1.70
CA VAL A 369 3.84 -7.38 2.56
C VAL A 369 4.18 -5.90 2.50
N THR A 370 4.16 -5.28 1.32
CA THR A 370 4.35 -3.83 1.20
C THR A 370 3.35 -3.06 2.05
N PHE A 371 2.06 -3.38 1.94
CA PHE A 371 1.01 -2.68 2.69
C PHE A 371 1.07 -2.99 4.20
N MET A 372 1.44 -4.20 4.60
CA MET A 372 1.64 -4.56 5.99
C MET A 372 2.78 -3.76 6.63
N LEU A 373 3.93 -3.66 5.95
CA LEU A 373 5.10 -2.91 6.43
C LEU A 373 4.87 -1.40 6.41
N ALA A 374 4.29 -0.87 5.34
CA ALA A 374 3.93 0.54 5.26
C ALA A 374 2.96 0.94 6.38
N SER A 375 1.99 0.07 6.70
CA SER A 375 1.00 0.28 7.75
C SER A 375 1.59 0.36 9.17
N LEU A 376 2.79 -0.15 9.41
CA LEU A 376 3.47 -0.02 10.70
C LEU A 376 4.00 1.40 10.95
N THR A 377 4.30 2.12 9.87
CA THR A 377 5.02 3.41 9.93
C THR A 377 4.21 4.57 9.36
N GLU A 378 3.06 4.30 8.76
CA GLU A 378 2.13 5.29 8.25
C GLU A 378 0.68 4.82 8.30
N SER A 379 -0.25 5.77 8.50
CA SER A 379 -1.69 5.54 8.33
C SER A 379 -2.14 5.73 6.87
N SER A 380 -1.34 6.44 6.06
CA SER A 380 -1.67 6.78 4.67
C SER A 380 -2.10 5.62 3.75
N PRO A 381 -1.62 4.36 3.90
CA PRO A 381 -2.05 3.24 3.04
C PRO A 381 -3.56 3.03 2.99
N PHE A 382 -4.27 3.39 4.06
CA PHE A 382 -5.72 3.22 4.21
C PHE A 382 -6.48 4.52 4.49
N TYR A 383 -5.81 5.68 4.43
CA TYR A 383 -6.42 7.00 4.60
C TYR A 383 -6.35 7.85 3.33
N GLN A 384 -5.34 7.65 2.49
CA GLN A 384 -5.17 8.41 1.26
C GLN A 384 -5.78 7.66 0.09
N GLY A 385 -6.68 8.32 -0.63
CA GLY A 385 -7.41 7.71 -1.75
C GLY A 385 -6.50 7.14 -2.85
N SER A 386 -5.32 7.73 -3.09
CA SER A 386 -4.32 7.23 -4.04
C SER A 386 -3.75 5.88 -3.62
N PHE A 387 -3.27 5.75 -2.38
CA PHE A 387 -2.76 4.51 -1.82
C PHE A 387 -3.80 3.40 -1.82
N VAL A 388 -5.02 3.71 -1.37
CA VAL A 388 -6.14 2.76 -1.38
C VAL A 388 -6.42 2.30 -2.81
N SER A 389 -6.42 3.21 -3.79
CA SER A 389 -6.62 2.85 -5.20
C SER A 389 -5.53 1.89 -5.70
N ILE A 390 -4.27 2.11 -5.33
CA ILE A 390 -3.15 1.21 -5.68
C ILE A 390 -3.39 -0.18 -5.07
N PHE A 391 -3.71 -0.26 -3.78
CA PHE A 391 -4.02 -1.53 -3.13
C PHE A 391 -5.15 -2.26 -3.87
N MET A 392 -6.25 -1.57 -4.14
CA MET A 392 -7.43 -2.18 -4.76
C MET A 392 -7.18 -2.68 -6.17
N VAL A 393 -6.54 -1.88 -7.04
CA VAL A 393 -6.24 -2.28 -8.43
C VAL A 393 -5.28 -3.47 -8.44
N PHE A 394 -4.16 -3.37 -7.71
CA PHE A 394 -3.18 -4.45 -7.68
C PHE A 394 -3.76 -5.71 -7.08
N LEU A 395 -4.50 -5.62 -5.97
CA LEU A 395 -5.13 -6.77 -5.33
C LEU A 395 -6.14 -7.43 -6.27
N ALA A 396 -7.01 -6.66 -6.92
CA ALA A 396 -8.00 -7.22 -7.84
C ALA A 396 -7.35 -7.98 -9.01
N VAL A 397 -6.33 -7.38 -9.62
CA VAL A 397 -5.60 -7.94 -10.76
C VAL A 397 -4.81 -9.19 -10.36
N LEU A 398 -4.01 -9.10 -9.30
CA LEU A 398 -3.13 -10.19 -8.87
C LEU A 398 -3.92 -11.37 -8.29
N PHE A 399 -4.97 -11.08 -7.49
CA PHE A 399 -5.83 -12.13 -6.95
C PHE A 399 -6.53 -12.88 -8.07
N SER A 400 -7.15 -12.16 -9.03
CA SER A 400 -7.83 -12.81 -10.15
C SER A 400 -6.89 -13.60 -11.06
N ALA A 401 -5.64 -13.18 -11.23
CA ALA A 401 -4.67 -13.91 -12.05
C ALA A 401 -4.07 -15.11 -11.30
N SER A 402 -4.10 -15.09 -9.97
CA SER A 402 -3.61 -16.20 -9.13
C SER A 402 -4.62 -17.34 -8.96
N GLU A 403 -5.92 -17.03 -8.96
CA GLU A 403 -6.97 -18.03 -8.83
C GLU A 403 -7.25 -18.70 -10.18
N SER A 404 -7.28 -20.03 -10.20
CA SER A 404 -7.54 -20.80 -11.41
C SER A 404 -8.98 -20.57 -11.89
N LYS A 405 -9.16 -19.90 -13.04
CA LYS A 405 -10.51 -19.71 -13.60
C LYS A 405 -11.06 -21.06 -14.07
N PRO A 406 -12.31 -21.43 -13.76
CA PRO A 406 -12.93 -22.58 -14.39
C PRO A 406 -12.98 -22.33 -15.90
N VAL A 407 -12.47 -23.29 -16.68
CA VAL A 407 -12.55 -23.30 -18.15
C VAL A 407 -14.02 -23.06 -18.52
N ARG A 408 -14.30 -21.95 -19.22
CA ARG A 408 -15.65 -21.69 -19.71
C ARG A 408 -16.03 -22.87 -20.62
N PRO A 409 -17.17 -23.55 -20.39
CA PRO A 409 -17.71 -24.38 -21.45
C PRO A 409 -18.00 -23.43 -22.64
N LEU A 410 -17.42 -23.76 -23.79
CA LEU A 410 -17.72 -23.12 -25.06
C LEU A 410 -19.22 -23.35 -25.34
N HIS A 411 -20.03 -22.32 -25.11
CA HIS A 411 -21.42 -22.28 -25.55
C HIS A 411 -21.68 -20.97 -26.27
#